data_AF-A0A537EDR4-F1
#
_entry.id   AF-A0A537EDR4-F1
#
_cell.length_a   1.000
_cell.length_b   1.000
_cell.length_c   1.000
_cell.angle_alpha   90.00
_cell.angle_beta   90.00
_cell.angle_gamma   90.00
#
_symmetry.space_group_name_H-M   'P 1'
#
loop_
_entity.id
_entity.type
_entity.pdbx_description
1 polymer ?
#
loop_
_entity_poly.entity_id
_entity_poly.type
_entity_poly.pdbx_seq_one_letter_code
_entity_poly.pdbx_strand_id
1 'polypeptide(L)'
;MKLDNYITSSTARVKSDKNVPRANFETVKAIAEKKLHEAQAARSKADLNGVTVEFYGNSKHQKDFWKLNWKEAPDSSHPDARIYSAYGVEGREPTAYYCPETHESVFFNTEYYGQCKSWALGMAAAIMEEKRNTHSIHGACVDVSGKGVIIVAPTGTGKTTQAFKLMELPGGRIVGDDWVYIDHNEGEQLRHLVGRQPEKSLYMRTETQMSKPWLRKIFDKSKCENITTTKESCEFTEGLTGCKLTSGKCVFDEGLHWCLLRRDDKSPPEVHLDADGAIKVLRKGEYMVRPGAGPKEMWGKLASEPWYNPYLLLLDHARQEQFFRRMISKFDVKCILLNTGVDSIDGTHKRIISTLDDT
;
A
#
# COMPACT_ATOMS: atom_id res chain seq x y z
N MET A 1 -7.02 -28.55 -5.03
CA MET A 1 -7.16 -27.68 -3.84
C MET A 1 -8.05 -26.51 -4.23
N LYS A 2 -9.03 -26.12 -3.42
CA LYS A 2 -9.87 -24.94 -3.71
C LYS A 2 -9.14 -23.70 -3.19
N LEU A 3 -9.06 -22.65 -4.00
CA LEU A 3 -8.45 -21.37 -3.63
C LEU A 3 -9.20 -20.74 -2.45
N ASP A 4 -8.49 -20.28 -1.42
CA ASP A 4 -9.07 -19.56 -0.27
C ASP A 4 -9.32 -18.10 -0.67
N ASN A 5 -10.34 -17.90 -1.51
CA ASN A 5 -10.69 -16.61 -2.11
C ASN A 5 -12.04 -16.12 -1.60
N TYR A 6 -12.05 -14.92 -1.01
CA TYR A 6 -13.24 -14.23 -0.55
C TYR A 6 -13.65 -13.13 -1.53
N ILE A 7 -14.92 -13.10 -1.94
CA ILE A 7 -15.48 -12.02 -2.76
C ILE A 7 -16.18 -11.03 -1.83
N THR A 8 -15.61 -9.83 -1.69
CA THR A 8 -16.18 -8.76 -0.85
C THR A 8 -17.33 -8.05 -1.58
N SER A 9 -18.35 -7.61 -0.84
CA SER A 9 -19.51 -6.89 -1.41
C SER A 9 -19.13 -5.59 -2.12
N SER A 10 -18.12 -4.88 -1.60
CA SER A 10 -17.41 -3.81 -2.28
C SER A 10 -16.03 -4.34 -2.69
N THR A 11 -15.76 -4.50 -3.99
CA THR A 11 -14.49 -5.08 -4.48
C THR A 11 -13.32 -4.10 -4.50
N ALA A 12 -13.58 -2.83 -4.16
CA ALA A 12 -12.62 -1.73 -4.14
C ALA A 12 -12.88 -0.80 -2.95
N ARG A 13 -12.06 0.26 -2.83
CA ARG A 13 -12.22 1.29 -1.79
C ARG A 13 -13.55 2.01 -1.92
N VAL A 14 -14.22 2.20 -0.79
CA VAL A 14 -15.47 2.92 -0.69
C VAL A 14 -15.24 4.39 -0.38
N LYS A 15 -16.26 5.23 -0.66
CA LYS A 15 -16.20 6.68 -0.45
C LYS A 15 -15.80 6.98 0.99
N SER A 16 -14.83 7.89 1.18
CA SER A 16 -14.32 8.22 2.50
C SER A 16 -14.25 9.71 2.79
N ASP A 17 -14.56 10.07 4.04
CA ASP A 17 -14.15 11.33 4.66
C ASP A 17 -13.00 11.06 5.63
N LYS A 18 -11.91 11.82 5.52
CA LYS A 18 -10.70 11.65 6.34
C LYS A 18 -10.55 12.72 7.43
N ASN A 19 -11.45 13.68 7.53
CA ASN A 19 -11.31 14.82 8.46
C ASN A 19 -12.63 15.14 9.15
N VAL A 20 -13.26 14.11 9.75
CA VAL A 20 -14.54 14.26 10.44
C VAL A 20 -14.29 14.85 11.84
N PRO A 21 -14.86 16.02 12.18
CA PRO A 21 -14.74 16.59 13.52
C PRO A 21 -15.36 15.66 14.57
N ARG A 22 -14.79 15.62 15.78
CA ARG A 22 -15.16 14.69 16.85
C ARG A 22 -16.66 14.65 17.13
N ALA A 23 -17.33 15.80 17.21
CA ALA A 23 -18.77 15.89 17.47
C ALA A 23 -19.62 15.14 16.42
N ASN A 24 -19.24 15.23 15.14
CA ASN A 24 -19.92 14.51 14.06
C ASN A 24 -19.52 13.02 14.08
N PHE A 25 -18.25 12.73 14.39
CA PHE A 25 -17.71 11.37 14.41
C PHE A 25 -18.36 10.50 15.49
N GLU A 26 -18.58 11.00 16.71
CA GLU A 26 -19.24 10.22 17.78
C GLU A 26 -20.65 9.75 17.38
N THR A 27 -21.41 10.59 16.67
CA THR A 27 -22.73 10.20 16.11
C THR A 27 -22.60 9.05 15.10
N VAL A 28 -21.58 9.12 14.24
CA VAL A 28 -21.30 8.08 13.23
C VAL A 28 -20.82 6.79 13.90
N LYS A 29 -19.95 6.88 14.90
CA LYS A 29 -19.39 5.78 15.68
C LYS A 29 -20.47 5.05 16.48
N ALA A 30 -21.38 5.75 17.15
CA ALA A 30 -22.47 5.14 17.91
C ALA A 30 -23.35 4.20 17.05
N ILE A 31 -23.58 4.54 15.77
CA ILE A 31 -24.30 3.68 14.81
C ILE A 31 -23.52 2.39 14.53
N ALA A 32 -22.20 2.48 14.34
CA ALA A 32 -21.35 1.31 14.14
C ALA A 32 -21.26 0.46 15.41
N GLU A 33 -21.02 1.06 16.58
CA GLU A 33 -20.94 0.36 17.86
C GLU A 33 -22.22 -0.41 18.19
N LYS A 34 -23.39 0.17 17.92
CA LYS A 34 -24.68 -0.54 18.03
C LYS A 34 -24.68 -1.82 17.18
N LYS A 35 -24.39 -1.71 15.88
CA LYS A 35 -24.37 -2.88 14.97
C LYS A 35 -23.34 -3.92 15.39
N LEU A 36 -22.17 -3.47 15.83
CA LEU A 36 -21.07 -4.34 16.26
C LEU A 36 -21.44 -5.10 17.54
N HIS A 37 -22.12 -4.44 18.49
CA HIS A 37 -22.64 -5.08 19.69
C HIS A 37 -23.71 -6.12 19.36
N GLU A 38 -24.71 -5.76 18.54
CA GLU A 38 -25.76 -6.68 18.06
C GLU A 38 -25.18 -7.91 17.34
N ALA A 39 -24.13 -7.73 16.54
CA ALA A 39 -23.45 -8.80 15.81
C ALA A 39 -22.43 -9.59 16.65
N GLN A 40 -22.29 -9.31 17.96
CA GLN A 40 -21.25 -9.90 18.82
C GLN A 40 -19.84 -9.80 18.21
N ALA A 41 -19.54 -8.64 17.64
CA ALA A 41 -18.33 -8.37 16.87
C ALA A 41 -17.04 -8.64 17.66
N ALA A 42 -15.99 -9.01 16.93
CA ALA A 42 -14.72 -9.37 17.54
C ALA A 42 -13.75 -8.19 17.59
N ARG A 43 -12.91 -8.17 18.62
CA ARG A 43 -11.75 -7.27 18.73
C ARG A 43 -10.44 -8.00 18.42
N SER A 44 -9.44 -7.27 17.94
CA SER A 44 -8.06 -7.74 17.74
C SER A 44 -7.12 -6.54 17.75
N LYS A 45 -6.14 -6.51 18.65
CA LYS A 45 -5.12 -5.46 18.71
C LYS A 45 -3.91 -5.83 17.85
N ALA A 46 -3.38 -4.85 17.13
CA ALA A 46 -2.21 -5.00 16.28
C ALA A 46 -1.11 -4.02 16.70
N ASP A 47 0.14 -4.47 16.67
CA ASP A 47 1.32 -3.63 16.86
C ASP A 47 1.86 -3.18 15.49
N LEU A 48 1.66 -1.91 15.16
CA LEU A 48 2.19 -1.25 13.96
C LEU A 48 3.37 -0.36 14.37
N ASN A 49 4.55 -0.98 14.52
CA ASN A 49 5.81 -0.31 14.85
C ASN A 49 5.77 0.47 16.19
N GLY A 50 5.22 -0.19 17.21
CA GLY A 50 5.00 0.33 18.56
C GLY A 50 3.71 1.14 18.72
N VAL A 51 2.84 1.21 17.71
CA VAL A 51 1.50 1.82 17.82
C VAL A 51 0.45 0.72 17.88
N THR A 52 -0.34 0.71 18.94
CA THR A 52 -1.39 -0.28 19.16
C THR A 52 -2.67 0.17 18.44
N VAL A 53 -2.99 -0.47 17.31
CA VAL A 53 -4.25 -0.25 16.59
C VAL A 53 -5.24 -1.37 16.93
N GLU A 54 -6.41 -1.03 17.44
CA GLU A 54 -7.48 -1.99 17.74
C GLU A 54 -8.49 -2.06 16.60
N PHE A 55 -8.62 -3.23 15.96
CA PHE A 55 -9.74 -3.54 15.07
C PHE A 55 -10.92 -4.08 15.90
N TYR A 56 -12.11 -3.52 15.70
CA TYR A 56 -13.38 -3.99 16.23
C TYR A 56 -14.38 -4.13 15.08
N GLY A 57 -14.69 -5.36 14.68
CA GLY A 57 -15.43 -5.62 13.45
C GLY A 57 -16.18 -6.96 13.42
N ASN A 58 -17.24 -7.03 12.61
CA ASN A 58 -18.06 -8.23 12.43
C ASN A 58 -17.83 -8.97 11.10
N SER A 59 -17.06 -8.42 10.16
CA SER A 59 -16.59 -9.18 8.98
C SER A 59 -15.53 -10.21 9.40
N LYS A 60 -15.83 -11.49 9.17
CA LYS A 60 -14.87 -12.59 9.40
C LYS A 60 -13.65 -12.44 8.48
N HIS A 61 -13.87 -12.06 7.23
CA HIS A 61 -12.83 -11.88 6.21
C HIS A 61 -11.80 -10.84 6.64
N GLN A 62 -12.25 -9.63 7.03
CA GLN A 62 -11.33 -8.60 7.52
C GLN A 62 -10.57 -9.03 8.77
N LYS A 63 -11.22 -9.73 9.71
CA LYS A 63 -10.57 -10.27 10.93
C LYS A 63 -9.49 -11.31 10.61
N ASP A 64 -9.76 -12.21 9.67
CA ASP A 64 -8.81 -13.23 9.20
C ASP A 64 -7.57 -12.57 8.55
N PHE A 65 -7.79 -11.60 7.65
CA PHE A 65 -6.70 -10.85 7.02
C PHE A 65 -5.94 -9.98 8.03
N TRP A 66 -6.61 -9.36 8.99
CA TRP A 66 -5.99 -8.58 10.07
C TRP A 66 -5.01 -9.42 10.89
N LYS A 67 -5.45 -10.59 11.38
CA LYS A 67 -4.59 -11.51 12.15
C LYS A 67 -3.47 -12.12 11.31
N LEU A 68 -3.68 -12.33 10.01
CA LEU A 68 -2.63 -12.74 9.08
C LEU A 68 -1.58 -11.64 8.90
N ASN A 69 -2.00 -10.38 8.72
CA ASN A 69 -1.10 -9.29 8.33
C ASN A 69 -0.32 -8.68 9.49
N TRP A 70 -0.86 -8.60 10.70
CA TRP A 70 -0.24 -7.80 11.77
C TRP A 70 0.35 -8.63 12.90
N LYS A 71 1.44 -8.14 13.51
CA LYS A 71 1.87 -8.64 14.82
C LYS A 71 0.78 -8.30 15.83
N GLU A 72 0.41 -9.27 16.66
CA GLU A 72 -0.60 -9.06 17.70
C GLU A 72 0.02 -8.23 18.83
N ALA A 73 -0.65 -7.16 19.23
CA ALA A 73 -0.21 -6.38 20.39
C ALA A 73 -0.61 -7.10 21.69
N PRO A 74 0.17 -6.96 22.78
CA PRO A 74 -0.21 -7.52 24.08
C PRO A 74 -1.62 -7.11 24.52
N ASP A 75 -2.36 -8.02 25.15
CA ASP A 75 -3.72 -7.73 25.62
C ASP A 75 -3.79 -6.55 26.60
N SER A 76 -2.73 -6.35 27.38
CA SER A 76 -2.54 -5.24 28.31
C SER A 76 -2.28 -3.88 27.63
N SER A 77 -1.94 -3.85 26.34
CA SER A 77 -1.68 -2.58 25.64
C SER A 77 -2.96 -1.77 25.47
N HIS A 78 -2.89 -0.48 25.82
CA HIS A 78 -3.96 0.47 25.49
C HIS A 78 -3.95 0.76 23.98
N PRO A 79 -5.11 0.76 23.30
CA PRO A 79 -5.18 1.19 21.90
C PRO A 79 -4.83 2.67 21.76
N ASP A 80 -3.82 2.97 20.95
CA ASP A 80 -3.47 4.32 20.49
C ASP A 80 -4.45 4.80 19.39
N ALA A 81 -5.06 3.85 18.67
CA ALA A 81 -6.00 4.09 17.58
C ALA A 81 -7.06 2.96 17.48
N ARG A 82 -8.25 3.25 16.92
CA ARG A 82 -9.33 2.25 16.72
C ARG A 82 -9.97 2.25 15.33
N ILE A 83 -10.31 1.05 14.86
CA ILE A 83 -11.06 0.81 13.63
C ILE A 83 -12.38 0.10 13.98
N TYR A 84 -13.50 0.78 13.78
CA TYR A 84 -14.86 0.25 13.94
C TYR A 84 -15.39 -0.20 12.57
N SER A 85 -15.40 -1.49 12.27
CA SER A 85 -15.79 -2.00 10.95
C SER A 85 -17.14 -2.73 10.97
N ALA A 86 -18.21 -1.96 10.79
CA ALA A 86 -19.60 -2.39 10.92
C ALA A 86 -20.21 -2.78 9.56
N TYR A 87 -20.31 -4.09 9.34
CA TYR A 87 -20.97 -4.67 8.18
C TYR A 87 -22.45 -5.00 8.44
N GLY A 88 -23.30 -4.81 7.43
CA GLY A 88 -24.75 -5.08 7.49
C GLY A 88 -25.56 -4.01 8.24
N VAL A 89 -25.16 -2.74 8.19
CA VAL A 89 -25.94 -1.61 8.71
C VAL A 89 -27.02 -1.23 7.69
N GLU A 90 -28.29 -1.37 8.07
CA GLU A 90 -29.41 -1.12 7.17
C GLU A 90 -29.50 0.36 6.75
N GLY A 91 -29.96 0.60 5.51
CA GLY A 91 -30.17 1.95 4.97
C GLY A 91 -28.90 2.79 4.78
N ARG A 92 -27.70 2.19 4.86
CA ARG A 92 -26.43 2.91 4.78
C ARG A 92 -25.54 2.44 3.63
N GLU A 93 -25.07 3.37 2.83
CA GLU A 93 -24.13 3.08 1.74
C GLU A 93 -22.73 2.72 2.25
N PRO A 94 -21.98 1.87 1.52
CA PRO A 94 -20.59 1.57 1.85
C PRO A 94 -19.74 2.84 1.92
N THR A 95 -19.22 3.14 3.11
CA THR A 95 -18.56 4.42 3.43
C THR A 95 -17.51 4.26 4.52
N ALA A 96 -16.51 5.16 4.56
CA ALA A 96 -15.49 5.21 5.61
C ALA A 96 -15.28 6.63 6.16
N TYR A 97 -14.98 6.75 7.46
CA TYR A 97 -14.88 8.02 8.18
C TYR A 97 -13.69 7.97 9.13
N TYR A 98 -12.79 8.96 9.13
CA TYR A 98 -11.70 9.09 10.12
C TYR A 98 -11.81 10.40 10.89
N CYS A 99 -11.56 10.34 12.20
CA CYS A 99 -11.46 11.50 13.08
C CYS A 99 -10.00 11.66 13.55
N PRO A 100 -9.28 12.68 13.05
CA PRO A 100 -7.92 12.97 13.49
C PRO A 100 -7.81 13.29 14.99
N GLU A 101 -8.85 13.89 15.59
CA GLU A 101 -8.87 14.30 17.00
C GLU A 101 -8.92 13.13 18.00
N THR A 102 -9.31 11.92 17.56
CA THR A 102 -9.41 10.73 18.43
C THR A 102 -8.54 9.57 17.96
N HIS A 103 -7.94 9.67 16.77
CA HIS A 103 -7.33 8.56 16.03
C HIS A 103 -8.28 7.35 15.92
N GLU A 104 -9.55 7.61 15.60
CA GLU A 104 -10.55 6.56 15.39
C GLU A 104 -11.13 6.62 13.97
N SER A 105 -11.48 5.47 13.42
CA SER A 105 -12.15 5.37 12.12
C SER A 105 -13.34 4.42 12.15
N VAL A 106 -14.33 4.71 11.31
CA VAL A 106 -15.54 3.90 11.14
C VAL A 106 -15.70 3.51 9.68
N PHE A 107 -15.94 2.23 9.44
CA PHE A 107 -16.26 1.65 8.13
C PHE A 107 -17.69 1.10 8.19
N PHE A 108 -18.50 1.42 7.18
CA PHE A 108 -19.82 0.85 6.97
C PHE A 108 -19.83 -0.01 5.71
N ASN A 109 -20.45 -1.18 5.83
CA ASN A 109 -20.88 -2.02 4.70
C ASN A 109 -19.81 -2.31 3.65
N THR A 110 -18.54 -2.32 4.06
CA THR A 110 -17.40 -2.75 3.24
C THR A 110 -16.59 -3.79 3.98
N GLU A 111 -16.24 -4.84 3.25
CA GLU A 111 -15.34 -5.90 3.73
C GLU A 111 -13.94 -5.78 3.09
N TYR A 112 -13.74 -4.82 2.18
CA TYR A 112 -12.50 -4.66 1.43
C TYR A 112 -11.29 -4.42 2.34
N TYR A 113 -10.44 -5.43 2.50
CA TYR A 113 -9.33 -5.38 3.45
C TYR A 113 -8.29 -4.34 3.04
N GLY A 114 -8.07 -4.12 1.73
CA GLY A 114 -7.11 -3.14 1.23
C GLY A 114 -7.35 -1.70 1.72
N GLN A 115 -8.58 -1.31 2.06
CA GLN A 115 -8.85 0.00 2.69
C GLN A 115 -8.53 -0.03 4.19
N CYS A 116 -9.03 -1.04 4.92
CA CYS A 116 -8.75 -1.26 6.34
C CYS A 116 -7.23 -1.30 6.62
N LYS A 117 -6.46 -2.06 5.83
CA LYS A 117 -4.99 -2.13 5.83
C LYS A 117 -4.35 -0.74 5.73
N SER A 118 -4.69 -0.01 4.66
CA SER A 118 -4.12 1.32 4.39
C SER A 118 -4.48 2.36 5.45
N TRP A 119 -5.63 2.21 6.10
CA TRP A 119 -6.07 3.09 7.16
C TRP A 119 -5.39 2.77 8.49
N ALA A 120 -5.18 1.51 8.85
CA ALA A 120 -4.35 1.17 10.02
C ALA A 120 -2.93 1.74 9.89
N LEU A 121 -2.33 1.64 8.70
CA LEU A 121 -1.01 2.20 8.38
C LEU A 121 -0.99 3.73 8.47
N GLY A 122 -2.01 4.42 7.91
CA GLY A 122 -2.16 5.88 8.03
C GLY A 122 -2.49 6.35 9.46
N MET A 123 -3.23 5.52 10.19
CA MET A 123 -3.47 5.46 11.63
C MET A 123 -2.19 5.71 12.43
N ALA A 124 -1.34 4.69 12.34
CA ALA A 124 -0.05 4.64 13.00
C ALA A 124 0.91 5.72 12.48
N ALA A 125 0.91 6.01 11.18
CA ALA A 125 1.72 7.08 10.60
C ALA A 125 1.44 8.44 11.23
N ALA A 126 0.17 8.86 11.33
CA ALA A 126 -0.19 10.15 11.92
C ALA A 126 0.31 10.27 13.38
N ILE A 127 0.15 9.20 14.16
CA ILE A 127 0.60 9.14 15.55
C ILE A 127 2.13 9.19 15.67
N MET A 128 2.88 8.49 14.81
CA MET A 128 4.34 8.45 14.90
C MET A 128 5.03 9.69 14.30
N GLU A 129 4.46 10.29 13.25
CA GLU A 129 4.99 11.53 12.67
C GLU A 129 4.85 12.70 13.64
N GLU A 130 3.74 12.75 14.38
CA GLU A 130 3.50 13.70 15.48
C GLU A 130 4.40 13.40 16.69
N LYS A 131 4.32 12.18 17.26
CA LYS A 131 4.82 11.90 18.63
C LYS A 131 6.20 11.27 18.70
N ARG A 132 6.72 10.72 17.59
CA ARG A 132 7.93 9.87 17.59
C ARG A 132 8.99 10.27 16.57
N ASN A 133 8.75 11.28 15.73
CA ASN A 133 9.69 11.71 14.67
C ASN A 133 9.97 10.57 13.65
N THR A 134 9.03 9.65 13.49
CA THR A 134 9.13 8.53 12.55
C THR A 134 8.45 8.92 11.24
N HIS A 135 9.17 8.88 10.13
CA HIS A 135 8.64 9.20 8.81
C HIS A 135 7.90 8.01 8.20
N SER A 136 6.74 8.25 7.59
CA SER A 136 5.92 7.23 6.91
C SER A 136 5.96 7.37 5.39
N ILE A 137 6.61 6.41 4.72
CA ILE A 137 6.77 6.40 3.26
C ILE A 137 5.95 5.27 2.63
N HIS A 138 5.08 5.62 1.67
CA HIS A 138 4.43 4.65 0.77
C HIS A 138 5.42 4.31 -0.37
N GLY A 139 6.14 3.21 -0.20
CA GLY A 139 7.18 2.75 -1.10
C GLY A 139 7.62 1.33 -0.77
N ALA A 140 8.10 0.60 -1.77
CA ALA A 140 8.67 -0.73 -1.57
C ALA A 140 10.07 -0.60 -0.95
N CYS A 141 10.40 -1.43 0.02
CA CYS A 141 11.69 -1.45 0.70
C CYS A 141 12.41 -2.79 0.48
N VAL A 142 13.68 -2.75 0.08
CA VAL A 142 14.51 -3.93 -0.22
C VAL A 142 15.88 -3.76 0.43
N ASP A 143 16.38 -4.82 1.06
CA ASP A 143 17.78 -4.97 1.48
C ASP A 143 18.56 -5.60 0.32
N VAL A 144 19.64 -4.97 -0.13
CA VAL A 144 20.59 -5.53 -1.09
C VAL A 144 21.97 -5.53 -0.41
N SER A 145 22.39 -6.70 0.06
CA SER A 145 23.71 -6.91 0.69
C SER A 145 24.00 -5.96 1.88
N GLY A 146 22.99 -5.60 2.66
CA GLY A 146 23.07 -4.69 3.80
C GLY A 146 22.72 -3.24 3.48
N LYS A 147 22.45 -2.90 2.21
CA LYS A 147 22.08 -1.54 1.78
C LYS A 147 20.57 -1.46 1.51
N GLY A 148 19.90 -0.48 2.12
CA GLY A 148 18.46 -0.28 1.97
C GLY A 148 18.07 0.53 0.74
N VAL A 149 17.21 -0.01 -0.11
CA VAL A 149 16.55 0.69 -1.23
C VAL A 149 15.11 0.98 -0.86
N ILE A 150 14.64 2.21 -1.12
CA ILE A 150 13.21 2.56 -1.01
C ILE A 150 12.73 3.09 -2.38
N ILE A 151 11.75 2.40 -2.96
CA ILE A 151 11.17 2.74 -4.27
C ILE A 151 9.84 3.46 -4.04
N VAL A 152 9.88 4.79 -4.03
CA VAL A 152 8.68 5.65 -3.93
C VAL A 152 8.13 5.93 -5.32
N ALA A 153 6.93 5.45 -5.61
CA ALA A 153 6.20 5.76 -6.83
C ALA A 153 4.69 5.43 -6.71
N PRO A 154 3.83 6.02 -7.55
CA PRO A 154 2.39 5.70 -7.59
C PRO A 154 2.07 4.23 -7.90
N THR A 155 0.78 3.88 -7.88
CA THR A 155 0.28 2.56 -8.30
C THR A 155 0.48 2.31 -9.81
N GLY A 156 0.84 1.09 -10.20
CA GLY A 156 1.01 0.71 -11.62
C GLY A 156 2.32 1.19 -12.28
N THR A 157 3.25 1.72 -11.49
CA THR A 157 4.46 2.40 -12.01
C THR A 157 5.70 1.54 -12.14
N GLY A 158 5.65 0.31 -11.61
CA GLY A 158 6.77 -0.63 -11.59
C GLY A 158 7.38 -0.88 -10.21
N LYS A 159 6.90 -0.25 -9.11
CA LYS A 159 7.37 -0.47 -7.72
C LYS A 159 7.65 -1.94 -7.42
N THR A 160 6.59 -2.76 -7.45
CA THR A 160 6.65 -4.19 -7.14
C THR A 160 7.59 -4.93 -8.09
N THR A 161 7.53 -4.64 -9.40
CA THR A 161 8.41 -5.26 -10.41
C THR A 161 9.90 -5.03 -10.12
N GLN A 162 10.28 -3.80 -9.76
CA GLN A 162 11.67 -3.45 -9.44
C GLN A 162 12.09 -4.01 -8.07
N ALA A 163 11.22 -3.94 -7.06
CA ALA A 163 11.49 -4.48 -5.73
C ALA A 163 11.73 -6.01 -5.77
N PHE A 164 10.90 -6.74 -6.51
CA PHE A 164 11.07 -8.18 -6.72
C PHE A 164 12.37 -8.52 -7.46
N LYS A 165 12.79 -7.67 -8.40
CA LYS A 165 14.03 -7.89 -9.13
C LYS A 165 15.28 -7.61 -8.28
N LEU A 166 15.23 -6.65 -7.37
CA LEU A 166 16.28 -6.41 -6.38
C LEU A 166 16.37 -7.56 -5.36
N MET A 167 15.21 -8.10 -4.93
CA MET A 167 15.14 -9.29 -4.08
C MET A 167 15.75 -10.55 -4.73
N GLU A 168 15.69 -10.67 -6.06
CA GLU A 168 16.25 -11.81 -6.80
C GLU A 168 17.79 -11.77 -6.96
N LEU A 169 18.46 -10.72 -6.48
CA LEU A 169 19.92 -10.63 -6.50
C LEU A 169 20.58 -11.51 -5.41
N PRO A 170 21.85 -11.91 -5.60
CA PRO A 170 22.67 -12.42 -4.50
C PRO A 170 22.72 -11.39 -3.37
N GLY A 171 22.25 -11.78 -2.17
CA GLY A 171 22.13 -10.88 -1.02
C GLY A 171 20.88 -9.99 -1.02
N GLY A 172 20.00 -10.10 -2.01
CA GLY A 172 18.72 -9.39 -2.07
C GLY A 172 17.66 -9.98 -1.13
N ARG A 173 16.90 -9.13 -0.43
CA ARG A 173 15.79 -9.50 0.45
C ARG A 173 14.69 -8.45 0.41
N ILE A 174 13.44 -8.87 0.19
CA ILE A 174 12.29 -7.97 0.35
C ILE A 174 12.12 -7.62 1.84
N VAL A 175 12.06 -6.32 2.16
CA VAL A 175 11.69 -5.81 3.49
C VAL A 175 10.20 -5.46 3.51
N GLY A 176 9.67 -4.94 2.40
CA GLY A 176 8.24 -4.72 2.17
C GLY A 176 7.93 -4.23 0.76
N ASP A 177 6.69 -4.39 0.28
CA ASP A 177 6.30 -4.06 -1.11
C ASP A 177 5.52 -2.74 -1.26
N ASP A 178 5.00 -2.20 -0.16
CA ASP A 178 4.00 -1.12 -0.18
C ASP A 178 4.30 0.02 0.83
N TRP A 179 4.89 -0.28 2.00
CA TRP A 179 5.05 0.71 3.08
C TRP A 179 6.33 0.52 3.90
N VAL A 180 6.95 1.63 4.32
CA VAL A 180 8.09 1.63 5.23
C VAL A 180 8.03 2.80 6.22
N TYR A 181 8.38 2.54 7.48
CA TYR A 181 8.60 3.53 8.53
C TYR A 181 10.08 3.72 8.80
N ILE A 182 10.52 4.97 9.02
CA ILE A 182 11.91 5.32 9.34
C ILE A 182 11.93 6.17 10.60
N ASP A 183 12.51 5.67 11.69
CA ASP A 183 12.72 6.48 12.90
C ASP A 183 13.97 7.36 12.73
N HIS A 184 13.77 8.67 12.68
CA HIS A 184 14.88 9.59 12.50
C HIS A 184 15.71 9.83 13.77
N ASN A 185 15.19 9.53 14.96
CA ASN A 185 15.93 9.63 16.23
C ASN A 185 16.85 8.42 16.37
N GLU A 186 16.32 7.22 16.12
CA GLU A 186 17.14 6.01 16.02
C GLU A 186 18.20 6.17 14.93
N GLY A 187 17.83 6.73 13.76
CA GLY A 187 18.78 7.00 12.70
C GLY A 187 19.96 7.87 13.15
N GLU A 188 19.73 8.88 13.97
CA GLU A 188 20.81 9.71 14.56
C GLU A 188 21.68 8.92 15.55
N GLN A 189 21.09 8.03 16.36
CA GLN A 189 21.82 7.19 17.31
C GLN A 189 22.69 6.15 16.60
N LEU A 190 22.15 5.49 15.57
CA LEU A 190 22.83 4.45 14.78
C LEU A 190 23.73 5.01 13.67
N ARG A 191 23.63 6.31 13.37
CA ARG A 191 24.29 7.03 12.26
C ARG A 191 23.93 6.53 10.85
N HIS A 192 22.88 5.73 10.73
CA HIS A 192 22.30 5.26 9.47
C HIS A 192 20.80 5.06 9.65
N LEU A 193 20.02 5.19 8.57
CA LEU A 193 18.57 5.00 8.63
C LEU A 193 18.19 3.52 8.59
N VAL A 194 17.20 3.13 9.40
CA VAL A 194 16.62 1.78 9.39
C VAL A 194 15.17 1.87 8.91
N GLY A 195 14.86 1.23 7.79
CA GLY A 195 13.50 1.08 7.29
C GLY A 195 12.83 -0.16 7.88
N ARG A 196 11.61 -0.02 8.42
CA ARG A 196 10.79 -1.13 8.93
C ARG A 196 9.45 -1.23 8.22
N GLN A 197 9.08 -2.44 7.79
CA GLN A 197 7.68 -2.75 7.45
C GLN A 197 6.93 -3.22 8.71
N PRO A 198 5.72 -2.71 9.00
CA PRO A 198 4.88 -3.17 10.11
C PRO A 198 4.09 -4.46 9.79
N GLU A 199 3.95 -4.79 8.51
CA GLU A 199 3.23 -5.96 8.00
C GLU A 199 4.09 -7.24 8.14
N LYS A 200 3.44 -8.36 8.48
CA LYS A 200 4.01 -9.72 8.46
C LYS A 200 3.84 -10.41 7.11
N SER A 201 3.02 -9.84 6.22
CA SER A 201 2.60 -10.45 4.95
C SER A 201 2.52 -9.39 3.87
N LEU A 202 2.76 -9.78 2.62
CA LEU A 202 2.65 -8.87 1.48
C LEU A 202 1.23 -8.94 0.92
N TYR A 203 0.51 -7.82 0.92
CA TYR A 203 -0.84 -7.71 0.36
C TYR A 203 -0.76 -7.46 -1.16
N MET A 204 -0.39 -8.51 -1.89
CA MET A 204 -0.01 -8.44 -3.29
C MET A 204 -1.18 -8.56 -4.27
N ARG A 205 -1.04 -7.90 -5.43
CA ARG A 205 -1.86 -8.16 -6.62
C ARG A 205 -1.48 -9.51 -7.24
N THR A 206 -2.47 -10.38 -7.47
CA THR A 206 -2.21 -11.76 -7.92
C THR A 206 -1.82 -11.88 -9.40
N GLU A 207 -2.05 -10.82 -10.16
CA GLU A 207 -1.56 -10.62 -11.53
C GLU A 207 -0.02 -10.62 -11.59
N THR A 208 0.69 -10.37 -10.47
CA THR A 208 2.15 -10.50 -10.40
C THR A 208 2.64 -11.91 -10.75
N GLN A 209 1.78 -12.95 -10.66
CA GLN A 209 2.13 -14.30 -11.13
C GLN A 209 2.47 -14.35 -12.63
N MET A 210 1.95 -13.42 -13.44
CA MET A 210 2.11 -13.39 -14.90
C MET A 210 3.53 -13.05 -15.34
N SER A 211 4.30 -12.37 -14.47
CA SER A 211 5.74 -12.11 -14.63
C SER A 211 6.60 -12.92 -13.66
N LYS A 212 6.04 -13.43 -12.56
CA LYS A 212 6.72 -14.26 -11.54
C LYS A 212 5.97 -15.58 -11.32
N PRO A 213 6.19 -16.60 -12.17
CA PRO A 213 5.41 -17.84 -12.18
C PRO A 213 5.33 -18.57 -10.83
N TRP A 214 6.42 -18.48 -10.06
CA TRP A 214 6.57 -19.13 -8.76
C TRP A 214 5.58 -18.61 -7.70
N LEU A 215 5.11 -17.35 -7.83
CA LEU A 215 4.09 -16.77 -6.94
C LEU A 215 2.77 -17.54 -6.98
N ARG A 216 2.43 -18.22 -8.09
CA ARG A 216 1.17 -18.97 -8.17
C ARG A 216 1.07 -20.04 -7.07
N LYS A 217 2.15 -20.79 -6.83
CA LYS A 217 2.19 -21.81 -5.76
C LYS A 217 2.07 -21.24 -4.34
N ILE A 218 2.32 -19.94 -4.18
CA ILE A 218 2.13 -19.19 -2.94
C ILE A 218 0.68 -18.73 -2.86
N PHE A 219 0.17 -18.07 -3.90
CA PHE A 219 -1.23 -17.62 -3.96
C PHE A 219 -2.24 -18.77 -3.79
N ASP A 220 -1.99 -19.96 -4.36
CA ASP A 220 -2.82 -21.16 -4.16
C ASP A 220 -2.88 -21.63 -2.69
N LYS A 221 -1.99 -21.14 -1.82
CA LYS A 221 -1.90 -21.45 -0.38
C LYS A 221 -2.12 -20.23 0.52
N SER A 222 -2.27 -19.04 -0.06
CA SER A 222 -2.50 -17.78 0.64
C SER A 222 -4.00 -17.49 0.71
N LYS A 223 -4.37 -16.54 1.59
CA LYS A 223 -5.69 -15.92 1.52
C LYS A 223 -5.73 -14.97 0.33
N CYS A 224 -6.82 -15.04 -0.43
CA CYS A 224 -7.08 -14.24 -1.61
C CYS A 224 -8.37 -13.42 -1.44
N GLU A 225 -8.42 -12.28 -2.11
CA GLU A 225 -9.56 -11.37 -2.11
C GLU A 225 -9.90 -11.01 -3.55
N ASN A 226 -11.19 -11.10 -3.91
CA ASN A 226 -11.76 -10.65 -5.19
C ASN A 226 -11.14 -11.26 -6.47
N ILE A 227 -10.53 -12.46 -6.39
CA ILE A 227 -10.04 -13.15 -7.58
C ILE A 227 -11.20 -13.73 -8.37
N THR A 228 -11.26 -13.43 -9.67
CA THR A 228 -12.19 -14.07 -10.61
C THR A 228 -11.83 -15.55 -10.77
N THR A 229 -12.76 -16.46 -10.43
CA THR A 229 -12.56 -17.91 -10.49
C THR A 229 -13.42 -18.64 -11.53
N THR A 230 -14.28 -17.90 -12.23
CA THR A 230 -15.21 -18.40 -13.26
C THR A 230 -15.03 -17.60 -14.55
N LYS A 231 -15.40 -18.17 -15.70
CA LYS A 231 -15.28 -17.48 -17.01
C LYS A 231 -16.37 -16.44 -17.18
N GLU A 232 -17.54 -16.72 -16.62
CA GLU A 232 -18.77 -15.94 -16.68
C GLU A 232 -18.68 -14.64 -15.89
N SER A 233 -17.79 -14.58 -14.88
CA SER A 233 -17.51 -13.40 -14.05
C SER A 233 -16.23 -12.65 -14.46
N CYS A 234 -15.68 -12.95 -15.64
CA CYS A 234 -14.52 -12.25 -16.18
C CYS A 234 -14.96 -10.97 -16.91
N GLU A 235 -14.58 -9.79 -16.41
CA GLU A 235 -14.94 -8.49 -17.02
C GLU A 235 -14.14 -8.19 -18.31
N PHE A 236 -13.17 -9.03 -18.68
CA PHE A 236 -12.37 -8.92 -19.90
C PHE A 236 -13.00 -9.72 -21.07
N THR A 237 -14.29 -9.51 -21.33
CA THR A 237 -15.00 -10.17 -22.44
C THR A 237 -14.83 -9.45 -23.79
N GLU A 238 -14.64 -8.13 -23.80
CA GLU A 238 -14.62 -7.30 -25.02
C GLU A 238 -13.35 -6.45 -25.20
N GLY A 239 -13.05 -6.08 -26.46
CA GLY A 239 -11.85 -5.31 -26.86
C GLY A 239 -10.66 -6.18 -27.28
N LEU A 240 -9.48 -5.56 -27.48
CA LEU A 240 -8.20 -6.26 -27.78
C LEU A 240 -7.73 -7.17 -26.63
N THR A 241 -8.17 -6.86 -25.40
CA THR A 241 -8.01 -7.69 -24.20
C THR A 241 -9.27 -8.49 -23.87
N GLY A 242 -10.30 -8.43 -24.73
CA GLY A 242 -11.49 -9.26 -24.62
C GLY A 242 -11.18 -10.73 -24.82
N CYS A 243 -12.16 -11.62 -24.61
CA CYS A 243 -12.01 -13.07 -24.71
C CYS A 243 -11.92 -13.58 -26.17
N LYS A 244 -10.98 -13.01 -26.93
CA LYS A 244 -10.47 -13.47 -28.24
C LYS A 244 -9.00 -13.91 -28.19
N LEU A 245 -8.30 -13.70 -27.07
CA LEU A 245 -6.90 -14.13 -26.85
C LEU A 245 -6.70 -15.66 -26.80
N THR A 246 -7.77 -16.45 -26.96
CA THR A 246 -7.80 -17.85 -26.54
C THR A 246 -8.41 -18.84 -27.53
N SER A 247 -9.12 -18.39 -28.55
CA SER A 247 -9.86 -19.25 -29.50
C SER A 247 -10.72 -20.36 -28.84
N GLY A 248 -11.11 -20.19 -27.57
CA GLY A 248 -11.87 -21.17 -26.77
C GLY A 248 -11.15 -21.79 -25.56
N LYS A 249 -9.82 -21.73 -25.42
CA LYS A 249 -9.05 -22.38 -24.32
C LYS A 249 -8.69 -21.45 -23.15
N CYS A 250 -8.71 -21.93 -21.91
CA CYS A 250 -8.54 -21.04 -20.74
C CYS A 250 -7.07 -20.83 -20.36
N VAL A 251 -6.75 -19.72 -19.65
CA VAL A 251 -5.42 -19.43 -19.10
C VAL A 251 -4.93 -20.41 -18.03
N PHE A 252 -5.75 -21.41 -17.68
CA PHE A 252 -5.36 -22.49 -16.77
C PHE A 252 -4.57 -23.63 -17.45
N ASP A 253 -4.55 -23.70 -18.78
CA ASP A 253 -4.05 -24.89 -19.49
C ASP A 253 -2.55 -24.85 -19.88
N GLU A 254 -1.99 -23.68 -20.25
CA GLU A 254 -0.71 -23.64 -21.03
C GLU A 254 0.36 -22.60 -20.57
N GLY A 255 0.30 -22.12 -19.33
CA GLY A 255 1.50 -21.61 -18.64
C GLY A 255 2.17 -20.30 -19.13
N LEU A 256 1.58 -19.15 -18.74
CA LEU A 256 2.14 -17.75 -18.62
C LEU A 256 1.76 -16.73 -19.71
N HIS A 257 1.73 -15.42 -19.34
CA HIS A 257 2.35 -14.25 -20.03
C HIS A 257 1.82 -12.82 -19.63
N TRP A 258 2.71 -11.95 -19.07
CA TRP A 258 2.82 -10.45 -19.24
C TRP A 258 1.77 -9.52 -18.52
N CYS A 259 1.78 -8.15 -18.48
CA CYS A 259 2.81 -7.10 -18.21
C CYS A 259 2.18 -5.64 -18.21
N LEU A 260 2.54 -4.66 -17.33
CA LEU A 260 2.25 -3.17 -17.48
C LEU A 260 3.09 -2.23 -16.54
N LEU A 261 3.40 -0.97 -16.97
CA LEU A 261 4.35 -0.01 -16.33
C LEU A 261 3.90 1.49 -16.38
N ARG A 262 4.58 2.39 -15.62
CA ARG A 262 4.53 3.86 -15.83
C ARG A 262 5.41 4.25 -17.01
N ARG A 263 5.01 5.29 -17.73
CA ARG A 263 5.71 5.76 -18.92
C ARG A 263 5.39 7.21 -19.22
N ASP A 264 6.40 8.03 -19.52
CA ASP A 264 6.27 9.26 -20.31
C ASP A 264 7.36 9.30 -21.38
N ASP A 265 7.10 10.06 -22.43
CA ASP A 265 7.82 10.10 -23.71
C ASP A 265 8.83 11.24 -23.83
N LYS A 266 8.95 12.10 -22.80
CA LYS A 266 9.65 13.40 -22.88
C LYS A 266 10.76 13.58 -21.84
N SER A 267 10.75 12.81 -20.76
CA SER A 267 11.75 12.89 -19.69
C SER A 267 12.92 11.91 -19.93
N PRO A 268 14.16 12.26 -19.54
CA PRO A 268 15.30 11.36 -19.68
C PRO A 268 15.14 10.06 -18.86
N PRO A 269 15.87 8.97 -19.20
CA PRO A 269 15.79 7.69 -18.47
C PRO A 269 16.07 7.77 -16.97
N GLU A 270 16.98 8.67 -16.57
CA GLU A 270 17.30 8.94 -15.17
C GLU A 270 17.60 10.43 -14.94
N VAL A 271 17.44 10.88 -13.69
CA VAL A 271 17.95 12.15 -13.18
C VAL A 271 18.43 11.92 -11.74
N HIS A 272 19.69 12.24 -11.44
CA HIS A 272 20.16 12.34 -10.06
C HIS A 272 19.66 13.66 -9.45
N LEU A 273 19.05 13.59 -8.26
CA LEU A 273 18.44 14.73 -7.60
C LEU A 273 19.19 15.09 -6.31
N ASP A 274 19.45 16.38 -6.14
CA ASP A 274 19.76 16.95 -4.84
C ASP A 274 18.50 17.02 -3.94
N ALA A 275 18.65 17.53 -2.72
CA ALA A 275 17.54 17.62 -1.78
C ALA A 275 16.38 18.48 -2.30
N ASP A 276 16.65 19.64 -2.91
CA ASP A 276 15.59 20.54 -3.39
C ASP A 276 14.88 19.99 -4.63
N GLY A 277 15.60 19.36 -5.55
CA GLY A 277 15.06 18.63 -6.69
C GLY A 277 14.16 17.47 -6.26
N ALA A 278 14.63 16.65 -5.31
CA ALA A 278 13.87 15.54 -4.77
C ALA A 278 12.58 16.01 -4.08
N ILE A 279 12.68 17.01 -3.19
CA ILE A 279 11.54 17.59 -2.48
C ILE A 279 10.52 18.18 -3.46
N LYS A 280 10.96 18.89 -4.50
CA LYS A 280 10.07 19.45 -5.53
C LYS A 280 9.28 18.36 -6.26
N VAL A 281 9.92 17.26 -6.63
CA VAL A 281 9.27 16.12 -7.30
C VAL A 281 8.31 15.40 -6.35
N LEU A 282 8.74 15.10 -5.13
CA LEU A 282 7.92 14.41 -4.13
C LEU A 282 6.69 15.25 -3.74
N ARG A 283 6.87 16.54 -3.42
CA ARG A 283 5.78 17.44 -3.03
C ARG A 283 4.75 17.64 -4.14
N LYS A 284 5.19 17.71 -5.41
CA LYS A 284 4.28 17.79 -6.57
C LYS A 284 3.54 16.47 -6.78
N GLY A 285 4.19 15.33 -6.55
CA GLY A 285 3.54 14.03 -6.56
C GLY A 285 2.90 13.64 -7.89
N GLU A 286 3.36 14.22 -9.00
CA GLU A 286 2.65 14.18 -10.28
C GLU A 286 2.86 12.83 -10.99
N TYR A 287 1.76 12.28 -11.50
CA TYR A 287 1.77 11.04 -12.26
C TYR A 287 0.65 10.99 -13.30
N MET A 288 0.82 10.17 -14.32
CA MET A 288 -0.24 9.88 -15.28
C MET A 288 -1.06 8.70 -14.79
N VAL A 289 -2.38 8.87 -14.68
CA VAL A 289 -3.32 7.78 -14.34
C VAL A 289 -3.34 6.78 -15.50
N ARG A 290 -3.28 5.48 -15.21
CA ARG A 290 -3.14 4.41 -16.22
C ARG A 290 -4.31 3.43 -16.21
N PRO A 291 -4.58 2.72 -17.33
CA PRO A 291 -5.46 1.56 -17.34
C PRO A 291 -5.18 0.60 -16.18
N GLY A 292 -6.23 0.25 -15.42
CA GLY A 292 -6.12 -0.56 -14.20
C GLY A 292 -5.65 0.19 -12.94
N ALA A 293 -5.62 1.53 -12.97
CA ALA A 293 -5.38 2.38 -11.81
C ALA A 293 -6.38 3.56 -11.81
N GLY A 294 -7.24 3.64 -10.80
CA GLY A 294 -8.27 4.67 -10.68
C GLY A 294 -9.40 4.57 -11.73
N PRO A 295 -10.37 5.51 -11.70
CA PRO A 295 -11.54 5.50 -12.59
C PRO A 295 -11.18 5.61 -14.08
N LYS A 296 -11.98 4.96 -14.95
CA LYS A 296 -11.70 4.84 -16.40
C LYS A 296 -11.58 6.20 -17.09
N GLU A 297 -12.42 7.15 -16.70
CA GLU A 297 -12.48 8.52 -17.18
C GLU A 297 -11.24 9.37 -16.82
N MET A 298 -10.38 8.89 -15.91
CA MET A 298 -9.12 9.54 -15.56
C MET A 298 -7.92 8.98 -16.33
N TRP A 299 -8.05 7.82 -16.99
CA TRP A 299 -6.93 7.17 -17.69
C TRP A 299 -6.31 8.08 -18.77
N GLY A 300 -4.99 8.18 -18.79
CA GLY A 300 -4.23 9.05 -19.68
C GLY A 300 -4.09 10.51 -19.22
N LYS A 301 -4.81 10.93 -18.16
CA LYS A 301 -4.68 12.28 -17.59
C LYS A 301 -3.59 12.32 -16.52
N LEU A 302 -3.03 13.51 -16.31
CA LEU A 302 -2.19 13.78 -15.13
C LEU A 302 -3.06 13.90 -13.88
N ALA A 303 -2.58 13.34 -12.79
CA ALA A 303 -3.05 13.49 -11.42
C ALA A 303 -1.86 13.81 -10.50
N SER A 304 -2.15 14.17 -9.26
CA SER A 304 -1.16 14.44 -8.22
C SER A 304 -1.53 13.68 -6.95
N GLU A 305 -0.56 12.97 -6.39
CA GLU A 305 -0.58 12.43 -5.04
C GLU A 305 0.64 13.01 -4.31
N PRO A 306 0.50 14.10 -3.52
CA PRO A 306 1.61 14.69 -2.80
C PRO A 306 2.37 13.66 -1.96
N TRP A 307 3.70 13.73 -2.00
CA TRP A 307 4.63 12.77 -1.40
C TRP A 307 4.49 11.33 -1.93
N TYR A 308 3.74 11.14 -3.02
CA TYR A 308 3.25 9.87 -3.54
C TYR A 308 2.56 9.00 -2.47
N ASN A 309 2.03 9.60 -1.40
CA ASN A 309 1.42 8.89 -0.28
C ASN A 309 -0.06 9.32 -0.11
N PRO A 310 -1.01 8.67 -0.83
CA PRO A 310 -2.44 8.97 -0.71
C PRO A 310 -3.06 8.52 0.62
N TYR A 311 -2.26 7.96 1.53
CA TYR A 311 -2.67 7.37 2.80
C TYR A 311 -2.27 8.19 4.03
N LEU A 312 -1.59 9.32 3.84
CA LEU A 312 -1.46 10.34 4.89
C LEU A 312 -2.89 10.79 5.28
N LEU A 313 -3.33 10.38 6.47
CA LEU A 313 -4.64 10.76 7.00
C LEU A 313 -4.60 12.16 7.62
N LEU A 314 -3.42 12.61 8.02
CA LEU A 314 -3.10 14.00 8.32
C LEU A 314 -1.96 14.40 7.37
N LEU A 315 -2.20 15.37 6.48
CA LEU A 315 -1.21 15.83 5.50
C LEU A 315 -0.50 17.09 6.00
N ASP A 316 0.69 16.94 6.57
CA ASP A 316 1.58 18.05 6.88
C ASP A 316 2.73 18.12 5.86
N HIS A 317 2.67 19.09 4.95
CA HIS A 317 3.72 19.30 3.95
C HIS A 317 5.06 19.76 4.54
N ALA A 318 5.06 20.52 5.64
CA ALA A 318 6.31 21.00 6.25
C ALA A 318 7.03 19.85 6.95
N ARG A 319 6.26 18.98 7.64
CA ARG A 319 6.78 17.78 8.30
C ARG A 319 7.31 16.75 7.31
N GLN A 320 6.58 16.48 6.23
CA GLN A 320 7.04 15.59 5.16
C GLN A 320 8.30 16.14 4.46
N GLU A 321 8.36 17.45 4.17
CA GLU A 321 9.57 18.07 3.63
C GLU A 321 10.75 17.93 4.60
N GLN A 322 10.54 18.19 5.89
CA GLN A 322 11.58 18.06 6.92
C GLN A 322 12.16 16.64 6.97
N PHE A 323 11.33 15.61 6.90
CA PHE A 323 11.77 14.21 6.91
C PHE A 323 12.60 13.87 5.67
N PHE A 324 12.08 14.10 4.45
CA PHE A 324 12.83 13.81 3.22
C PHE A 324 14.13 14.63 3.12
N ARG A 325 14.10 15.92 3.48
CA ARG A 325 15.30 16.77 3.53
C ARG A 325 16.33 16.22 4.51
N ARG A 326 15.90 15.73 5.67
CA ARG A 326 16.77 15.09 6.67
C ARG A 326 17.36 13.77 6.16
N MET A 327 16.59 12.94 5.46
CA MET A 327 17.14 11.73 4.81
C MET A 327 18.30 12.09 3.86
N ILE A 328 18.06 13.01 2.94
CA ILE A 328 19.02 13.33 1.86
C ILE A 328 20.22 14.10 2.42
N SER A 329 19.98 15.21 3.13
CA SER A 329 21.06 16.12 3.54
C SER A 329 21.82 15.70 4.80
N LYS A 330 21.23 14.87 5.68
CA LYS A 330 21.90 14.43 6.93
C LYS A 330 22.39 12.98 6.88
N PHE A 331 21.72 12.10 6.14
CA PHE A 331 22.09 10.68 6.02
C PHE A 331 22.66 10.32 4.64
N ASP A 332 22.94 11.33 3.79
CA ASP A 332 23.49 11.21 2.43
C ASP A 332 22.75 10.19 1.54
N VAL A 333 21.42 10.07 1.75
CA VAL A 333 20.57 9.18 0.96
C VAL A 333 20.51 9.70 -0.47
N LYS A 334 21.15 8.97 -1.39
CA LYS A 334 21.15 9.28 -2.82
C LYS A 334 19.73 9.17 -3.39
N CYS A 335 19.27 10.21 -4.08
CA CYS A 335 17.98 10.21 -4.76
C CYS A 335 18.15 10.15 -6.28
N ILE A 336 17.58 9.11 -6.88
CA ILE A 336 17.49 8.94 -8.33
C ILE A 336 16.03 8.93 -8.76
N LEU A 337 15.69 9.71 -9.79
CA LEU A 337 14.40 9.68 -10.46
C LEU A 337 14.54 8.87 -11.74
N LEU A 338 13.79 7.77 -11.87
CA LEU A 338 13.89 6.82 -12.97
C LEU A 338 12.64 6.86 -13.85
N ASN A 339 12.79 7.06 -15.16
CA ASN A 339 11.70 7.01 -16.13
C ASN A 339 11.53 5.58 -16.69
N THR A 340 10.69 4.79 -16.01
CA THR A 340 10.29 3.43 -16.40
C THR A 340 9.51 3.34 -17.73
N GLY A 341 9.32 4.46 -18.42
CA GLY A 341 8.72 4.52 -19.75
C GLY A 341 9.66 4.48 -20.93
N VAL A 342 10.84 5.07 -20.75
CA VAL A 342 11.89 5.15 -21.77
C VAL A 342 12.90 4.03 -21.54
N ASP A 343 13.18 3.70 -20.28
CA ASP A 343 14.08 2.60 -19.95
C ASP A 343 13.36 1.25 -19.81
N SER A 344 14.13 0.19 -20.09
CA SER A 344 13.78 -1.19 -19.81
C SER A 344 13.83 -1.50 -18.31
N ILE A 345 13.20 -2.61 -17.90
CA ILE A 345 13.32 -3.16 -16.54
C ILE A 345 14.79 -3.51 -16.22
N ASP A 346 15.59 -3.81 -17.24
CA ASP A 346 17.01 -4.15 -17.10
C ASP A 346 17.90 -2.92 -16.93
N GLY A 347 17.69 -1.85 -17.70
CA GLY A 347 18.39 -0.58 -17.52
C GLY A 347 18.04 0.10 -16.21
N THR A 348 16.74 0.21 -15.88
CA THR A 348 16.27 0.76 -14.59
C THR A 348 16.94 0.06 -13.41
N HIS A 349 17.03 -1.28 -13.44
CA HIS A 349 17.64 -2.06 -12.39
C HIS A 349 19.16 -1.87 -12.31
N LYS A 350 19.86 -1.85 -13.45
CA LYS A 350 21.31 -1.57 -13.50
C LYS A 350 21.66 -0.20 -12.90
N ARG A 351 20.81 0.81 -13.09
CA ARG A 351 20.98 2.16 -12.53
C ARG A 351 20.83 2.20 -11.01
N ILE A 352 19.83 1.47 -10.48
CA ILE A 352 19.67 1.29 -9.03
C ILE A 352 20.93 0.63 -8.44
N ILE A 353 21.46 -0.40 -9.09
CA ILE A 353 22.67 -1.10 -8.63
C ILE A 353 23.92 -0.23 -8.72
N SER A 354 24.14 0.49 -9.82
CA SER A 354 25.26 1.45 -9.92
C SER A 354 25.23 2.48 -8.79
N THR A 355 24.04 3.02 -8.48
CA THR A 355 23.85 3.98 -7.38
C THR A 355 24.12 3.38 -6.00
N LEU A 356 23.89 2.06 -5.84
CA LEU A 356 24.25 1.33 -4.61
C LEU A 356 25.74 1.02 -4.54
N ASP A 357 26.42 0.75 -5.66
CA ASP A 357 27.86 0.50 -5.67
C ASP A 357 28.67 1.78 -5.39
N ASP A 358 28.11 2.96 -5.69
CA ASP A 358 28.66 4.29 -5.39
C ASP A 358 28.51 4.75 -3.91
N THR A 359 28.21 3.83 -2.98
CA THR A 359 28.01 4.12 -1.52
C THR A 359 28.82 3.22 -0.59
#